data_AF-A0AAV8DQP4-F1
#
_entry.id   AF-A0AAV8DQP4-F1
#
_cell.length_a   1.000
_cell.length_b   1.000
_cell.length_c   1.000
_cell.angle_alpha   90.00
_cell.angle_beta   90.00
_cell.angle_gamma   90.00
#
_symmetry.space_group_name_H-M   'P 1'
#
loop_
_entity.id
_entity.type
_entity.pdbx_description
1 polymer ?
#
loop_
_entity_poly.entity_id
_entity_poly.type
_entity_poly.pdbx_seq_one_letter_code
_entity_poly.pdbx_strand_id
1 'polypeptide(L)'
;MTSWYQLRVRHRTMLTNLIQQGLLDSSYPAHVDAHPGDRVLSHQMMEELFGTAQLALSEMMWTVFNFGPINKTKMGNQLALIRGPSQYVGTPRVTNACLSLHAAYIENDRKRTIHCIMALRREINFVRPHLQALMELERAIWAASWF
;
A
#
# COMPACT_ATOMS: atom_id res chain seq x y z
N MET A 1 -11.29 6.08 -30.15
CA MET A 1 -11.88 6.42 -28.84
C MET A 1 -12.20 5.12 -28.12
N THR A 2 -11.56 4.85 -26.98
CA THR A 2 -11.93 3.70 -26.14
C THR A 2 -13.28 4.02 -25.48
N SER A 3 -14.28 3.14 -25.61
CA SER A 3 -15.61 3.43 -25.04
C SER A 3 -15.59 3.30 -23.52
N TRP A 4 -16.45 4.06 -22.82
CA TRP A 4 -16.63 3.95 -21.35
C TRP A 4 -16.86 2.49 -20.91
N TYR A 5 -17.63 1.74 -21.71
CA TYR A 5 -17.87 0.33 -21.50
C TYR A 5 -16.58 -0.51 -21.54
N GLN A 6 -15.69 -0.28 -22.51
CA GLN A 6 -14.41 -0.97 -22.59
C GLN A 6 -13.51 -0.67 -21.38
N LEU A 7 -13.53 0.56 -20.87
CA LEU A 7 -12.78 0.92 -19.66
C LEU A 7 -13.32 0.22 -18.41
N ARG A 8 -14.65 0.15 -18.24
CA ARG A 8 -15.30 -0.58 -17.14
C ARG A 8 -14.99 -2.08 -17.18
N VAL A 9 -15.02 -2.72 -18.34
CA VAL A 9 -14.65 -4.13 -18.50
C VAL A 9 -13.18 -4.33 -18.09
N ARG A 10 -12.27 -3.48 -18.59
CA ARG A 10 -10.85 -3.54 -18.23
C ARG A 10 -10.62 -3.35 -16.72
N HIS A 11 -11.37 -2.44 -16.09
CA HIS A 11 -11.28 -2.17 -14.65
C HIS A 11 -11.71 -3.37 -13.82
N ARG A 12 -12.84 -4.01 -14.17
CA ARG A 12 -13.31 -5.22 -13.50
C ARG A 12 -12.29 -6.37 -13.64
N THR A 13 -11.73 -6.58 -14.83
CA THR A 13 -10.69 -7.59 -15.05
C THR A 13 -9.44 -7.29 -14.22
N MET A 14 -9.01 -6.03 -14.18
CA MET A 14 -7.86 -5.61 -13.39
C MET A 14 -8.07 -5.85 -11.90
N LEU A 15 -9.21 -5.40 -11.33
CA LEU A 15 -9.54 -5.65 -9.92
C LEU A 15 -9.54 -7.15 -9.58
N THR A 16 -10.15 -7.97 -10.44
CA THR A 16 -10.17 -9.43 -10.27
C THR A 16 -8.74 -9.99 -10.20
N ASN A 17 -7.86 -9.58 -11.11
CA ASN A 17 -6.47 -10.02 -11.13
C ASN A 17 -5.70 -9.56 -9.88
N LEU A 18 -5.88 -8.30 -9.45
CA LEU A 18 -5.21 -7.77 -8.27
C LEU A 18 -5.64 -8.51 -7.00
N ILE A 19 -6.92 -8.85 -6.88
CA ILE A 19 -7.44 -9.63 -5.74
C ILE A 19 -6.90 -11.06 -5.76
N GLN A 20 -6.91 -11.74 -6.92
CA GLN A 20 -6.39 -13.10 -7.06
C GLN A 20 -4.89 -13.18 -6.76
N GLN A 21 -4.12 -12.14 -7.08
CA GLN A 21 -2.70 -12.03 -6.75
C GLN A 21 -2.42 -11.60 -5.29
N GLY A 22 -3.46 -11.33 -4.50
CA GLY A 22 -3.35 -10.83 -3.14
C GLY A 22 -2.77 -9.42 -3.04
N LEU A 23 -2.87 -8.62 -4.09
CA LEU A 23 -2.42 -7.21 -4.08
C LEU A 23 -3.47 -6.28 -3.48
N LEU A 24 -4.74 -6.63 -3.67
CA LEU A 24 -5.89 -6.04 -3.00
C LEU A 24 -6.67 -7.13 -2.27
N ASP A 25 -7.36 -6.77 -1.19
CA ASP A 25 -8.35 -7.64 -0.60
C ASP A 25 -9.67 -7.63 -1.38
N SER A 26 -10.51 -8.62 -1.12
CA SER A 26 -11.82 -8.75 -1.79
C SER A 26 -12.83 -7.68 -1.40
N SER A 27 -12.59 -6.93 -0.31
CA SER A 27 -13.47 -5.85 0.12
C SER A 27 -13.22 -4.53 -0.62
N TYR A 28 -12.03 -4.34 -1.21
CA TYR A 28 -11.67 -3.11 -1.91
C TYR A 28 -12.75 -2.59 -2.88
N PRO A 29 -13.32 -3.40 -3.81
CA PRO A 29 -14.30 -2.89 -4.76
C PRO A 29 -15.56 -2.35 -4.07
N ALA A 30 -16.07 -3.07 -3.07
CA ALA A 30 -17.24 -2.65 -2.31
C ALA A 30 -16.94 -1.38 -1.48
N HIS A 31 -15.73 -1.27 -0.94
CA HIS A 31 -15.28 -0.11 -0.17
C HIS A 31 -15.24 1.16 -1.03
N VAL A 32 -14.60 1.12 -2.21
CA VAL A 32 -14.46 2.32 -3.06
C VAL A 32 -15.73 2.71 -3.81
N ASP A 33 -16.71 1.81 -3.88
CA ASP A 33 -18.03 2.07 -4.48
C ASP A 33 -19.11 2.41 -3.43
N ALA A 34 -18.79 2.35 -2.13
CA ALA A 34 -19.75 2.65 -1.07
C ALA A 34 -20.21 4.12 -1.13
N HIS A 35 -19.25 5.06 -1.27
CA HIS A 35 -19.55 6.47 -1.46
C HIS A 35 -18.60 7.13 -2.49
N PRO A 36 -19.04 8.17 -3.21
CA PRO A 36 -18.19 8.88 -4.17
C PRO A 36 -16.87 9.39 -3.59
N GLY A 37 -16.86 9.76 -2.29
CA GLY A 37 -15.66 10.22 -1.58
C GLY A 37 -14.65 9.12 -1.28
N ASP A 38 -15.09 7.86 -1.14
CA ASP A 38 -14.23 6.74 -0.74
C ASP A 38 -13.18 6.43 -1.82
N ARG A 39 -13.54 6.58 -3.09
CA ARG A 39 -12.60 6.41 -4.22
C ARG A 39 -11.52 7.50 -4.23
N VAL A 40 -11.91 8.76 -4.00
CA VAL A 40 -10.94 9.88 -3.90
C VAL A 40 -9.99 9.63 -2.74
N LEU A 41 -10.53 9.26 -1.57
CA LEU A 41 -9.75 9.00 -0.38
C LEU A 41 -8.82 7.80 -0.58
N SER A 42 -9.27 6.74 -1.26
CA SER A 42 -8.44 5.60 -1.62
C SER A 42 -7.24 6.00 -2.49
N HIS A 43 -7.46 6.87 -3.49
CA HIS A 43 -6.36 7.41 -4.31
C HIS A 43 -5.38 8.23 -3.46
N GLN A 44 -5.88 9.09 -2.58
CA GLN A 44 -5.05 9.87 -1.66
C GLN A 44 -4.22 8.96 -0.74
N MET A 45 -4.82 7.90 -0.20
CA MET A 45 -4.12 6.93 0.65
C MET A 45 -3.09 6.12 -0.12
N MET A 46 -3.34 5.77 -1.38
CA MET A 46 -2.32 5.16 -2.25
C MET A 46 -1.15 6.12 -2.51
N GLU A 47 -1.43 7.39 -2.80
CA GLU A 47 -0.40 8.41 -2.99
C GLU A 47 0.41 8.66 -1.72
N GLU A 48 -0.24 8.73 -0.56
CA GLU A 48 0.41 8.86 0.75
C GLU A 48 1.30 7.65 1.04
N LEU A 49 0.78 6.43 0.83
CA LEU A 49 1.54 5.20 1.00
C LEU A 49 2.83 5.23 0.18
N PHE A 50 2.75 5.55 -1.10
CA PHE A 50 3.92 5.51 -1.97
C PHE A 50 4.85 6.71 -1.80
N GLY A 51 4.30 7.89 -1.49
CA GLY A 51 5.03 9.12 -1.27
C GLY A 51 5.85 9.11 0.02
N THR A 52 5.32 8.51 1.09
CA THR A 52 5.97 8.50 2.40
C THR A 52 6.79 7.24 2.68
N ALA A 53 6.46 6.10 2.06
CA ALA A 53 7.09 4.81 2.37
C ALA A 53 8.61 4.79 2.24
N GLN A 54 9.18 5.43 1.20
CA GLN A 54 10.62 5.37 0.98
C GLN A 54 11.41 6.10 2.09
N LEU A 55 10.89 7.25 2.54
CA LEU A 55 11.47 8.00 3.65
C LEU A 55 11.33 7.22 4.95
N ALA A 56 10.13 6.69 5.21
CA ALA A 56 9.86 5.90 6.42
C ALA A 56 10.76 4.65 6.50
N LEU A 57 10.94 3.91 5.40
CA LEU A 57 11.85 2.77 5.32
C LEU A 57 13.31 3.16 5.57
N SER A 58 13.74 4.31 5.06
CA SER A 58 15.12 4.80 5.26
C SER A 58 15.36 5.19 6.72
N GLU A 59 14.40 5.87 7.34
CA GLU A 59 14.44 6.21 8.77
C GLU A 59 14.41 4.97 9.68
N MET A 60 13.63 3.95 9.32
CA MET A 60 13.62 2.67 10.03
C MET A 60 14.97 1.96 9.92
N MET A 61 15.57 1.88 8.72
CA MET A 61 16.90 1.30 8.55
C MET A 61 17.95 2.04 9.39
N TRP A 62 17.94 3.38 9.35
CA TRP A 62 18.83 4.20 10.19
C TRP A 62 18.67 3.90 11.68
N THR A 63 17.41 3.78 12.13
CA THR A 63 17.09 3.46 13.53
C THR A 63 17.65 2.12 13.97
N VAL A 64 17.71 1.13 13.08
CA VAL A 64 18.26 -0.20 13.37
C VAL A 64 19.79 -0.22 13.31
N PHE A 65 20.41 0.59 12.45
CA PHE A 65 21.87 0.66 12.31
C PHE A 65 22.57 1.47 13.40
N ASN A 66 21.88 2.37 14.10
CA ASN A 66 22.46 3.02 15.26
C ASN A 66 22.83 1.97 16.31
N PHE A 67 24.08 1.96 16.75
CA PHE A 67 24.69 0.89 17.56
C PHE A 67 24.03 0.66 18.95
N GLY A 68 22.96 1.39 19.32
CA GLY A 68 22.18 1.22 20.55
C GLY A 68 20.85 0.43 20.39
N PRO A 69 20.08 0.25 21.47
CA PRO A 69 18.78 -0.44 21.41
C PRO A 69 17.87 0.16 20.33
N ILE A 70 17.07 -0.68 19.65
CA ILE A 70 16.14 -0.18 18.64
C ILE A 70 15.13 0.76 19.30
N ASN A 71 15.03 2.00 18.81
CA ASN A 71 14.03 2.95 19.29
C ASN A 71 12.63 2.52 18.80
N LYS A 72 11.90 1.81 19.66
CA LYS A 72 10.57 1.25 19.37
C LYS A 72 9.53 2.32 19.03
N THR A 73 9.59 3.48 19.66
CA THR A 73 8.68 4.61 19.39
C THR A 73 8.91 5.14 17.98
N LYS A 74 10.18 5.36 17.60
CA LYS A 74 10.52 5.82 16.24
C LYS A 74 10.13 4.77 15.20
N MET A 75 10.43 3.49 15.45
CA MET A 75 9.99 2.39 14.57
C MET A 75 8.47 2.34 14.41
N GLY A 76 7.72 2.43 15.51
CA GLY A 76 6.25 2.40 15.49
C GLY A 76 5.66 3.56 14.70
N ASN A 77 6.18 4.78 14.90
CA ASN A 77 5.72 5.96 14.17
C ASN A 77 5.98 5.82 12.66
N GLN A 78 7.18 5.39 12.25
CA GLN A 78 7.49 5.18 10.83
C GLN A 78 6.67 4.03 10.23
N LEU A 79 6.42 2.97 10.99
CA LEU A 79 5.61 1.85 10.54
C LEU A 79 4.15 2.26 10.35
N ALA A 80 3.61 3.13 11.20
CA ALA A 80 2.23 3.62 11.11
C ALA A 80 1.97 4.40 9.81
N LEU A 81 2.94 5.19 9.34
CA LEU A 81 2.87 5.92 8.06
C LEU A 81 2.65 4.99 6.86
N ILE A 82 3.12 3.74 6.94
CA ILE A 82 2.93 2.74 5.89
C ILE A 82 1.68 1.91 6.18
N ARG A 83 1.55 1.43 7.42
CA ARG A 83 0.49 0.50 7.81
C ARG A 83 -0.89 1.12 7.66
N GLY A 84 -1.10 2.35 8.14
CA GLY A 84 -2.41 3.01 8.10
C GLY A 84 -2.99 3.07 6.68
N PRO A 85 -2.29 3.73 5.73
CA PRO A 85 -2.72 3.77 4.34
C PRO A 85 -2.84 2.38 3.70
N SER A 86 -1.91 1.46 3.99
CA SER A 86 -1.95 0.10 3.44
C SER A 86 -3.18 -0.70 3.88
N GLN A 87 -3.64 -0.49 5.12
CA GLN A 87 -4.84 -1.11 5.68
C GLN A 87 -6.10 -0.49 5.10
N TYR A 88 -6.13 0.85 4.97
CA TYR A 88 -7.27 1.55 4.36
C TYR A 88 -7.50 1.10 2.91
N VAL A 89 -6.43 1.05 2.13
CA VAL A 89 -6.48 0.62 0.71
C VAL A 89 -6.71 -0.89 0.58
N GLY A 90 -6.59 -1.68 1.65
CA GLY A 90 -6.77 -3.12 1.58
C GLY A 90 -5.64 -3.82 0.84
N THR A 91 -4.38 -3.52 1.18
CA THR A 91 -3.19 -4.16 0.60
C THR A 91 -2.63 -5.20 1.57
N PRO A 92 -3.09 -6.47 1.52
CA PRO A 92 -2.77 -7.46 2.56
C PRO A 92 -1.29 -7.81 2.59
N ARG A 93 -0.59 -7.83 1.44
CA ARG A 93 0.85 -8.10 1.38
C ARG A 93 1.69 -7.08 2.14
N VAL A 94 1.41 -5.78 1.95
CA VAL A 94 2.09 -4.69 2.67
C VAL A 94 1.70 -4.72 4.15
N THR A 95 0.41 -4.89 4.46
CA THR A 95 -0.10 -4.98 5.83
C THR A 95 0.58 -6.12 6.61
N ASN A 96 0.69 -7.31 6.02
CA ASN A 96 1.32 -8.47 6.65
C ASN A 96 2.84 -8.29 6.84
N ALA A 97 3.50 -7.64 5.88
CA ALA A 97 4.91 -7.27 6.04
C ALA A 97 5.11 -6.27 7.19
N CYS A 98 4.19 -5.30 7.35
CA CYS A 98 4.18 -4.38 8.48
C CYS A 98 4.01 -5.11 9.82
N LEU A 99 3.08 -6.07 9.91
CA LEU A 99 2.88 -6.88 11.12
C LEU A 99 4.12 -7.72 11.47
N SER A 100 4.77 -8.30 10.46
CA SER A 100 6.01 -9.06 10.65
C SER A 100 7.15 -8.19 11.18
N LEU A 101 7.28 -6.97 10.63
CA LEU A 101 8.25 -5.98 11.12
C LEU A 101 7.94 -5.54 12.55
N HIS A 102 6.67 -5.33 12.89
CA HIS A 102 6.24 -4.99 14.23
C HIS A 102 6.72 -6.01 15.26
N ALA A 103 6.47 -7.30 15.01
CA ALA A 103 6.94 -8.36 15.89
C ALA A 103 8.48 -8.35 16.03
N ALA A 104 9.21 -8.22 14.92
CA ALA A 104 10.67 -8.28 14.90
C ALA A 104 11.35 -7.19 15.75
N TYR A 105 10.91 -5.93 15.64
CA TYR A 105 11.54 -4.84 16.40
C TYR A 105 11.13 -4.84 17.88
N ILE A 106 9.96 -5.40 18.22
CA ILE A 106 9.51 -5.55 19.61
C ILE A 106 10.39 -6.56 20.35
N GLU A 107 10.74 -7.67 19.70
CA GLU A 107 11.68 -8.69 20.19
C GLU A 107 13.14 -8.18 20.23
N ASN A 108 13.41 -6.98 19.70
CA ASN A 108 14.73 -6.36 19.62
C ASN A 108 15.76 -7.20 18.82
N ASP A 109 15.28 -8.05 17.90
CA ASP A 109 16.14 -8.80 16.97
C ASP A 109 16.47 -7.92 15.77
N ARG A 110 17.67 -7.33 15.78
CA ARG A 110 18.14 -6.45 14.69
C ARG A 110 18.21 -7.14 13.35
N LYS A 111 18.71 -8.38 13.30
CA LYS A 111 18.90 -9.11 12.04
C LYS A 111 17.53 -9.41 11.43
N ARG A 112 16.58 -9.90 12.22
CA ARG A 112 15.21 -10.12 11.78
C ARG A 112 14.54 -8.83 11.36
N THR A 113 14.73 -7.74 12.13
CA THR A 113 14.18 -6.42 11.81
C THR A 113 14.67 -5.93 10.44
N ILE A 114 15.97 -6.03 10.14
CA ILE A 114 16.53 -5.66 8.83
C ILE A 114 15.87 -6.47 7.71
N HIS A 115 15.76 -7.80 7.87
CA HIS A 115 15.09 -8.63 6.87
C HIS A 115 13.63 -8.22 6.66
N CYS A 116 12.90 -7.91 7.74
CA CYS A 116 11.52 -7.45 7.64
C CYS A 116 11.40 -6.08 6.96
N ILE A 117 12.33 -5.14 7.18
CA ILE A 117 12.35 -3.85 6.47
C ILE A 117 12.62 -4.08 4.97
N MET A 118 13.56 -4.96 4.62
CA MET A 118 13.84 -5.30 3.22
C MET A 118 12.65 -5.99 2.55
N ALA A 119 11.97 -6.89 3.26
CA ALA A 119 10.75 -7.53 2.78
C ALA A 119 9.64 -6.50 2.57
N LEU A 120 9.39 -5.61 3.53
CA LEU A 120 8.39 -4.54 3.39
C LEU A 120 8.70 -3.63 2.18
N ARG A 121 9.97 -3.25 1.97
CA ARG A 121 10.40 -2.50 0.78
C ARG A 121 10.07 -3.25 -0.51
N ARG A 122 10.36 -4.55 -0.57
CA ARG A 122 10.06 -5.39 -1.74
C ARG A 122 8.56 -5.40 -2.03
N GLU A 123 7.74 -5.58 -1.01
CA GLU A 123 6.27 -5.62 -1.16
C GLU A 123 5.72 -4.28 -1.65
N ILE A 124 6.19 -3.16 -1.10
CA ILE A 124 5.77 -1.81 -1.56
C ILE A 124 6.17 -1.58 -3.03
N ASN A 125 7.40 -1.91 -3.40
CA ASN A 125 7.87 -1.76 -4.78
C ASN A 125 7.14 -2.68 -5.75
N PHE A 126 6.69 -3.86 -5.29
CA PHE A 126 5.91 -4.79 -6.10
C PHE A 126 4.47 -4.30 -6.31
N VAL A 127 3.82 -3.82 -5.25
CA VAL A 127 2.41 -3.37 -5.29
C VAL A 127 2.25 -2.04 -6.03
N ARG A 128 3.23 -1.13 -5.91
CA ARG A 128 3.18 0.23 -6.46
C ARG A 128 2.75 0.32 -7.93
N PRO A 129 3.43 -0.30 -8.91
CA PRO A 129 3.07 -0.14 -10.32
C PRO A 129 1.66 -0.65 -10.63
N HIS A 130 1.20 -1.67 -9.91
CA HIS A 130 -0.13 -2.25 -10.08
C HIS A 130 -1.23 -1.30 -9.60
N LEU A 131 -1.04 -0.68 -8.44
CA LEU A 131 -2.01 0.29 -7.90
C LEU A 131 -1.98 1.62 -8.65
N GLN A 132 -0.81 2.07 -9.11
CA GLN A 132 -0.72 3.24 -9.99
C GLN A 132 -1.51 3.03 -11.29
N ALA A 133 -1.34 1.87 -11.94
CA ALA A 133 -2.11 1.54 -13.13
C ALA A 133 -3.63 1.43 -12.86
N LEU A 134 -4.02 0.98 -11.66
CA LEU A 134 -5.44 0.97 -11.25
C LEU A 134 -5.97 2.40 -11.12
N MET A 135 -5.25 3.27 -10.41
CA MET A 135 -5.64 4.67 -10.25
C MET A 135 -5.76 5.40 -11.59
N GLU A 136 -4.82 5.19 -12.51
CA GLU A 136 -4.86 5.76 -13.86
C GLU A 136 -6.11 5.32 -14.64
N LEU A 137 -6.45 4.03 -14.57
CA LEU A 137 -7.64 3.49 -15.21
C LEU A 137 -8.93 4.06 -14.60
N GLU A 138 -8.98 4.21 -13.28
CA GLU A 138 -10.12 4.80 -12.57
C GLU A 138 -10.30 6.28 -12.91
N ARG A 139 -9.20 7.05 -13.00
CA ARG A 139 -9.20 8.45 -13.49
C ARG A 139 -9.70 8.53 -14.92
N ALA A 140 -9.30 7.61 -15.80
CA ALA A 140 -9.77 7.57 -17.19
C ALA A 140 -11.26 7.26 -17.29
N ILE A 141 -11.79 6.34 -16.47
CA ILE A 141 -13.23 6.06 -16.38
C ILE A 141 -13.98 7.31 -15.96
N TRP A 142 -13.51 7.99 -14.91
CA TRP A 142 -14.11 9.24 -14.46
C TRP A 142 -14.12 10.29 -15.55
N ALA A 143 -12.99 10.58 -16.18
CA ALA A 143 -12.92 11.56 -17.27
C ALA A 143 -13.89 11.23 -18.43
N ALA A 144 -14.07 9.95 -18.77
CA ALA A 144 -15.01 9.49 -19.80
C ALA A 144 -16.48 9.46 -19.36
N SER A 145 -16.79 9.73 -18.09
CA SER A 145 -18.16 9.75 -17.55
C SER A 145 -18.79 11.16 -17.59
N TRP A 146 -17.99 12.20 -17.88
CA TRP A 146 -18.42 13.60 -17.98
C TRP A 146 -18.64 14.07 -19.44
N PHE A 147 -18.46 13.17 -20.41
CA PHE A 147 -18.77 13.35 -21.83
C PHE A 147 -19.84 12.35 -22.25
#